data_AF-A0A7W0KPQ5-F1
#
_entry.id   AF-A0A7W0KPQ5-F1
#
_cell.length_a   1.000
_cell.length_b   1.000
_cell.length_c   1.000
_cell.angle_alpha   90.00
_cell.angle_beta   90.00
_cell.angle_gamma   90.00
#
_symmetry.space_group_name_H-M   'P 1'
#
loop_
_entity.id
_entity.type
_entity.pdbx_description
1 polymer ?
#
loop_
_entity_poly.entity_id
_entity_poly.type
_entity_poly.pdbx_seq_one_letter_code
_entity_poly.pdbx_strand_id
1 'polypeptide(L)'
;ASLGAGDFRNRLPRFASEAASANQAIVDIVRRVADRQGTTLAAVALAWVLAQGDHLVPIPGTTKVHNLVANIAATELALTAEDLTELDGVPMAVGTRY
;
A
#
# COMPACT_ATOMS: atom_id res chain seq x y z
N ALA A 1 2.47 -9.41 11.24
CA ALA A 1 2.48 -8.82 12.60
C ALA A 1 1.13 -9.08 13.25
N SER A 2 1.08 -9.49 14.51
CA SER A 2 -0.19 -9.72 15.23
C SER A 2 -0.79 -8.38 15.68
N LEU A 3 -2.11 -8.24 15.59
CA LEU A 3 -2.84 -7.07 16.10
C LEU A 3 -3.04 -7.22 17.62
N GLY A 4 -2.81 -6.14 18.37
CA GLY A 4 -3.06 -6.15 19.82
C GLY A 4 -4.56 -6.33 20.12
N ALA A 5 -4.91 -6.93 21.26
CA ALA A 5 -6.31 -7.28 21.59
C ALA A 5 -7.30 -6.08 21.54
N GLY A 6 -6.83 -4.86 21.87
CA GLY A 6 -7.63 -3.64 21.82
C GLY A 6 -7.61 -2.87 20.49
N ASP A 7 -6.90 -3.38 19.48
CA ASP A 7 -6.77 -2.69 18.19
C ASP A 7 -8.11 -2.70 17.42
N PHE A 8 -8.58 -1.52 17.00
CA PHE A 8 -9.83 -1.37 16.24
C PHE A 8 -9.85 -2.21 14.96
N ARG A 9 -8.68 -2.45 14.34
CA ARG A 9 -8.57 -3.25 13.13
C ARG A 9 -9.05 -4.70 13.31
N ASN A 10 -9.04 -5.24 14.53
CA ASN A 10 -9.61 -6.56 14.80
C ASN A 10 -11.11 -6.66 14.49
N ARG A 11 -11.81 -5.52 14.43
CA ARG A 11 -13.24 -5.45 14.13
C ARG A 11 -13.54 -5.20 12.64
N LEU A 12 -12.51 -4.97 11.83
CA LEU A 12 -12.66 -4.64 10.42
C LEU A 12 -12.64 -5.91 9.55
N PRO A 13 -13.60 -6.10 8.64
CA PRO A 13 -13.72 -7.33 7.84
C PRO A 13 -12.45 -7.70 7.06
N ARG A 14 -11.75 -6.71 6.49
CA ARG A 14 -10.52 -6.94 5.71
C ARG A 14 -9.31 -7.45 6.52
N PHE A 15 -9.40 -7.37 7.86
CA PHE A 15 -8.36 -7.85 8.78
C PHE A 15 -8.78 -9.14 9.51
N ALA A 16 -9.97 -9.69 9.22
CA ALA A 16 -10.32 -11.04 9.65
C ALA A 16 -9.34 -12.06 9.05
N SER A 17 -9.06 -13.16 9.75
CA SER A 17 -7.97 -14.10 9.42
C SER A 17 -7.92 -14.51 7.94
N GLU A 18 -9.05 -14.91 7.37
CA GLU A 18 -9.17 -15.32 5.97
C GLU A 18 -8.90 -14.16 5.01
N ALA A 19 -9.54 -13.00 5.23
CA ALA A 19 -9.34 -11.81 4.42
C ALA A 19 -7.90 -11.28 4.50
N ALA A 20 -7.30 -11.26 5.69
CA ALA A 20 -5.91 -10.88 5.89
C ALA A 20 -4.95 -11.81 5.14
N SER A 21 -5.23 -13.12 5.14
CA SER A 21 -4.43 -14.11 4.41
C SER A 21 -4.56 -13.94 2.90
N ALA A 22 -5.78 -13.71 2.39
CA ALA A 22 -6.01 -13.43 0.97
C ALA A 22 -5.34 -12.11 0.51
N ASN A 23 -5.45 -11.06 1.34
CA ASN A 23 -4.89 -9.74 1.04
C ASN A 23 -3.36 -9.70 1.14
N GLN A 24 -2.72 -10.72 1.72
CA GLN A 24 -1.26 -10.81 1.78
C GLN A 24 -0.64 -10.83 0.36
N ALA A 25 -1.33 -11.41 -0.62
CA ALA A 25 -0.88 -11.42 -2.01
C ALA A 25 -0.71 -10.00 -2.58
N ILE A 26 -1.59 -9.05 -2.23
CA ILE A 26 -1.48 -7.64 -2.63
C ILE A 26 -0.19 -7.04 -2.05
N VAL A 27 0.04 -7.27 -0.76
CA VAL A 27 1.23 -6.76 -0.05
C VAL A 27 2.51 -7.33 -0.64
N ASP A 28 2.51 -8.59 -1.05
CA ASP A 28 3.67 -9.27 -1.61
C ASP A 28 4.04 -8.71 -2.99
N ILE A 29 3.05 -8.36 -3.83
CA ILE A 29 3.29 -7.68 -5.11
C ILE A 29 3.90 -6.30 -4.89
N VAL A 30 3.30 -5.50 -4.00
CA VAL A 30 3.84 -4.17 -3.64
C VAL A 30 5.26 -4.27 -3.07
N ARG A 31 5.55 -5.31 -2.29
CA ARG A 31 6.90 -5.56 -1.76
C ARG A 31 7.91 -5.83 -2.87
N ARG A 32 7.59 -6.66 -3.86
CA ARG A 32 8.51 -6.93 -4.98
C ARG A 32 8.86 -5.66 -5.74
N VAL A 33 7.88 -4.80 -6.01
CA VAL A 33 8.11 -3.50 -6.66
C VAL A 33 8.96 -2.59 -5.76
N ALA A 34 8.67 -2.55 -4.46
CA ALA A 34 9.44 -1.76 -3.50
C ALA A 34 10.91 -2.20 -3.44
N ASP A 35 11.17 -3.51 -3.43
CA ASP A 35 12.51 -4.08 -3.43
C ASP A 35 13.26 -3.75 -4.73
N ARG A 36 12.59 -3.84 -5.88
CA ARG A 36 13.13 -3.48 -7.21
C ARG A 36 13.51 -2.00 -7.28
N GLN A 37 12.67 -1.13 -6.72
CA GLN A 37 12.84 0.32 -6.72
C GLN A 37 13.71 0.82 -5.55
N GLY A 38 14.14 -0.06 -4.64
CA GLY A 38 14.94 0.30 -3.46
C GLY A 38 14.21 1.26 -2.50
N THR A 39 12.89 1.15 -2.38
CA THR A 39 12.04 2.07 -1.60
C THR A 39 11.10 1.33 -0.65
N THR A 40 10.21 2.04 0.04
CA THR A 40 9.26 1.46 0.99
C THR A 40 7.95 1.06 0.32
N LEU A 41 7.24 0.07 0.89
CA LEU A 41 5.90 -0.31 0.41
C LEU A 41 4.93 0.88 0.42
N ALA A 42 5.04 1.76 1.41
CA ALA A 42 4.21 2.96 1.52
C ALA A 42 4.48 3.95 0.37
N ALA A 43 5.75 4.12 0.00
CA ALA A 43 6.13 4.97 -1.12
C ALA A 43 5.59 4.41 -2.45
N VAL A 44 5.73 3.10 -2.69
CA VAL A 44 5.16 2.45 -3.90
C VAL A 44 3.65 2.62 -3.97
N ALA A 45 2.93 2.36 -2.86
CA ALA A 45 1.47 2.47 -2.85
C ALA A 45 1.00 3.89 -3.16
N LEU A 46 1.69 4.91 -2.63
CA LEU A 46 1.38 6.31 -2.92
C LEU A 46 1.77 6.73 -4.34
N ALA A 47 2.93 6.29 -4.83
CA ALA A 47 3.37 6.56 -6.20
C ALA A 47 2.40 5.96 -7.22
N TRP A 48 1.85 4.77 -6.96
CA TRP A 48 0.82 4.19 -7.81
C TRP A 48 -0.45 5.05 -7.86
N VAL A 49 -0.90 5.59 -6.73
CA VAL A 49 -2.06 6.52 -6.69
C VAL A 49 -1.78 7.78 -7.51
N LEU A 50 -0.59 8.36 -7.38
CA LEU A 50 -0.17 9.53 -8.16
C LEU A 50 -0.12 9.23 -9.67
N ALA A 51 0.27 8.00 -10.05
CA ALA A 51 0.36 7.58 -11.45
C ALA A 51 -1.02 7.39 -12.12
N GLN A 52 -2.12 7.31 -11.37
CA GLN A 52 -3.47 7.15 -11.94
C GLN A 52 -4.01 8.44 -12.60
N GLY A 53 -3.35 9.58 -12.38
CA GLY A 53 -3.61 10.81 -13.14
C GLY A 53 -3.25 12.09 -12.39
N ASP A 54 -2.89 13.13 -13.15
CA ASP A 54 -2.40 14.42 -12.65
C ASP A 54 -3.36 15.19 -11.74
N HIS A 55 -4.64 14.82 -11.75
CA HIS A 55 -5.68 15.42 -10.92
C HIS A 55 -5.82 14.77 -9.55
N LEU A 56 -5.06 13.71 -9.26
CA LEU A 56 -5.11 12.98 -8.01
C LEU A 56 -4.06 13.51 -7.03
N VAL A 57 -4.54 14.07 -5.92
CA VAL A 57 -3.70 14.61 -4.84
C VAL A 57 -3.96 13.81 -3.56
N PRO A 58 -3.15 12.78 -3.24
CA PRO A 58 -3.31 12.03 -2.02
C PRO A 58 -2.96 12.89 -0.80
N ILE A 59 -3.72 12.77 0.29
CA ILE A 59 -3.46 13.45 1.57
C ILE A 59 -3.12 12.38 2.63
N PRO A 60 -1.92 11.78 2.58
CA PRO A 60 -1.54 10.72 3.52
C PRO A 60 -1.30 11.30 4.92
N GLY A 61 -2.09 10.86 5.89
CA GLY A 61 -1.89 11.20 7.29
C GLY A 61 -0.70 10.46 7.90
N THR A 62 0.10 11.15 8.73
CA THR A 62 1.16 10.53 9.52
C THR A 62 1.43 11.33 10.80
N THR A 63 1.85 10.65 11.86
CA THR A 63 2.35 11.25 13.10
C THR A 63 3.84 11.03 13.31
N LYS A 64 4.52 10.33 12.39
CA LYS A 64 5.92 9.94 12.50
C LYS A 64 6.74 10.46 11.32
N VAL A 65 7.95 10.94 11.60
CA VAL A 65 8.85 11.54 10.59
C VAL A 65 9.25 10.54 9.50
N HIS A 66 9.59 9.29 9.84
CA HIS A 66 9.98 8.30 8.83
C HIS A 66 8.87 8.01 7.81
N ASN A 67 7.60 8.06 8.24
CA ASN A 67 6.47 7.93 7.33
C ASN A 67 6.32 9.18 6.44
N LEU A 68 6.59 10.37 6.98
CA LEU A 68 6.62 11.59 6.17
C LEU A 68 7.69 11.50 5.08
N VAL A 69 8.89 11.00 5.42
CA VAL A 69 9.97 10.77 4.44
C VAL A 69 9.52 9.78 3.36
N ALA A 70 8.84 8.68 3.72
CA ALA A 70 8.30 7.75 2.74
C ALA A 70 7.21 8.38 1.85
N ASN A 71 6.35 9.24 2.41
CA ASN A 71 5.32 9.96 1.64
C ASN A 71 5.95 10.93 0.63
N ILE A 72 7.03 11.61 0.99
CA ILE A 72 7.78 12.49 0.08
C ILE A 72 8.48 11.66 -1.00
N ALA A 73 9.13 10.55 -0.63
CA ALA A 73 9.80 9.68 -1.60
C ALA A 73 8.84 9.14 -2.68
N ALA A 74 7.55 9.00 -2.36
CA ALA A 74 6.53 8.61 -3.33
C ALA A 74 6.35 9.61 -4.48
N THR A 75 6.56 10.91 -4.23
CA THR A 75 6.38 11.96 -5.26
C THR A 75 7.54 12.02 -6.26
N GLU A 76 8.67 11.41 -5.90
CA GLU A 76 9.89 11.35 -6.72
C GLU A 76 10.03 10.00 -7.43
N LEU A 77 9.16 9.03 -7.12
CA LEU A 77 9.25 7.68 -7.64
C LEU A 77 8.60 7.56 -9.03
N ALA A 78 9.42 7.28 -10.04
CA ALA A 78 8.95 6.92 -11.37
C ALA A 78 8.75 5.39 -11.47
N LEU A 79 7.50 4.93 -11.36
CA LEU A 79 7.15 3.54 -11.59
C LEU A 79 7.34 3.19 -13.08
N THR A 80 8.00 2.07 -13.35
CA THR A 80 8.16 1.59 -14.73
C THR A 80 6.85 1.01 -15.26
N ALA A 81 6.76 0.81 -16.58
CA ALA A 81 5.59 0.15 -17.18
C ALA A 81 5.39 -1.27 -16.64
N GLU A 82 6.48 -1.98 -16.30
CA GLU A 82 6.42 -3.29 -15.67
C GLU A 82 5.83 -3.19 -14.24
N ASP A 83 6.31 -2.23 -13.45
CA ASP A 83 5.79 -2.01 -12.09
C ASP A 83 4.30 -1.68 -12.09
N LEU A 84 3.88 -0.78 -12.99
CA LEU A 84 2.47 -0.40 -13.14
C LEU A 84 1.63 -1.61 -13.55
N THR A 85 2.10 -2.41 -14.51
CA THR A 85 1.40 -3.63 -14.93
C THR A 85 1.24 -4.63 -13.77
N GLU A 86 2.27 -4.82 -12.95
CA GLU A 86 2.18 -5.68 -11.76
C GLU A 86 1.20 -5.12 -10.72
N LEU A 87 1.24 -3.81 -10.46
CA LEU A 87 0.41 -3.14 -9.46
C LEU A 87 -1.07 -3.05 -9.89
N ASP A 88 -1.34 -2.85 -11.17
CA ASP A 88 -2.70 -2.88 -11.73
C ASP A 88 -3.29 -4.30 -11.72
N GLY A 89 -2.42 -5.31 -11.75
CA GLY A 89 -2.78 -6.73 -11.72
C GLY A 89 -3.02 -7.32 -10.32
N VAL A 90 -2.96 -6.52 -9.24
CA VAL A 90 -3.24 -7.03 -7.89
C VAL A 90 -4.68 -7.55 -7.79
N PRO A 91 -4.93 -8.63 -7.02
CA PRO A 91 -6.30 -9.10 -6.82
C PRO A 91 -7.13 -8.06 -6.06
N MET A 92 -8.44 -8.11 -6.24
CA MET A 92 -9.35 -7.31 -5.42
C MET A 92 -9.20 -7.66 -3.94
N ALA A 93 -9.17 -6.63 -3.09
CA ALA A 93 -9.10 -6.83 -1.66
C ALA A 93 -10.35 -7.55 -1.14
N VAL A 94 -10.14 -8.53 -0.28
CA VAL A 94 -11.19 -9.29 0.41
C VAL A 94 -11.58 -8.59 1.71
N GLY A 95 -12.89 -8.50 1.97
CA GLY A 95 -13.46 -7.83 3.13
C GLY A 95 -13.68 -6.33 2.90
N THR A 96 -14.80 -5.81 3.40
CA THR A 96 -15.16 -4.39 3.26
C THR A 96 -14.25 -3.47 4.06
N ARG A 97 -14.31 -2.18 3.70
CA ARG A 97 -13.52 -1.15 4.34
C ARG A 97 -13.95 -0.88 5.79
N TYR A 98 -15.25 -0.92 6.03
CA TYR A 98 -15.94 -0.77 7.31
C TYR A 98 -16.91 -1.93 7.50
#